data_AF-A0A1G9F0J8-F1
#
_entry.id   AF-A0A1G9F0J8-F1
#
_cell.length_a   1.000
_cell.length_b   1.000
_cell.length_c   1.000
_cell.angle_alpha   90.00
_cell.angle_beta   90.00
_cell.angle_gamma   90.00
#
_symmetry.space_group_name_H-M   'P 1'
#
loop_
_entity.id
_entity.type
_entity.pdbx_description
1 polymer ?
#
loop_
_entity_poly.entity_id
_entity_poly.type
_entity_poly.pdbx_seq_one_letter_code
_entity_poly.pdbx_strand_id
1 'polypeptide(L)' 'ATKVSKKYTEGVVLSGRLEALFRVVPPSLYLALAGTEGEEKAERMRVMREQGCSELEAVLHITQRLDEARGIGPAT' A
#
# COMPACT_ATOMS: atom_id res chain seq x y z
N ALA A 1 0.98 -8.73 19.08
CA ALA A 1 1.82 -7.94 18.16
C ALA A 1 0.91 -6.96 17.41
N THR A 2 1.17 -5.65 17.52
CA THR A 2 0.40 -4.63 16.79
C THR A 2 1.06 -4.43 15.43
N LYS A 3 0.26 -4.45 14.36
CA LYS A 3 0.78 -4.11 13.02
C LYS A 3 1.35 -2.70 13.06
N VAL A 4 2.58 -2.53 12.60
CA VAL A 4 3.17 -1.19 12.47
C VAL A 4 2.50 -0.51 11.29
N SER A 5 1.98 0.70 11.52
CA SER A 5 1.29 1.47 10.49
C SER A 5 2.19 1.65 9.26
N LYS A 6 1.61 1.44 8.06
CA LYS A 6 2.29 1.57 6.75
C LYS A 6 3.48 0.64 6.53
N LYS A 7 3.67 -0.40 7.35
CA LYS A 7 4.65 -1.46 7.12
C LYS A 7 3.94 -2.75 6.70
N TYR A 8 4.16 -3.15 5.46
CA TYR A 8 3.67 -4.41 4.94
C TYR A 8 4.86 -5.38 4.87
N THR A 9 4.89 -6.27 5.86
CA THR A 9 5.59 -7.58 5.84
C THR A 9 7.11 -7.55 5.67
N GLU A 10 7.80 -7.54 6.81
CA GLU A 10 9.17 -8.05 6.93
C GLU A 10 9.08 -9.57 7.17
N GLY A 11 9.97 -10.34 6.56
CA GLY A 11 10.03 -11.80 6.68
C GLY A 11 11.44 -12.27 6.98
N VAL A 12 11.56 -13.48 7.50
CA VAL A 12 12.84 -14.13 7.78
C VAL A 12 12.92 -15.47 7.05
N VAL A 13 14.07 -15.73 6.44
CA VAL A 13 14.47 -17.04 5.94
C VAL A 13 15.47 -17.61 6.93
N LEU A 14 15.17 -18.75 7.54
CA LEU A 14 16.07 -19.49 8.42
C LEU A 14 16.32 -20.86 7.81
N SER A 15 17.55 -21.13 7.38
CA SER A 15 17.97 -22.41 6.81
C SER A 15 19.44 -22.67 7.09
N GLY A 16 19.88 -23.92 7.03
CA GLY A 16 21.28 -24.29 7.32
C GLY A 16 22.33 -23.69 6.37
N ARG A 17 21.92 -23.03 5.27
CA ARG A 17 22.83 -22.36 4.32
C ARG A 17 22.59 -20.85 4.19
N LEU A 18 21.44 -20.36 4.64
CA LEU A 18 21.02 -18.97 4.45
C LEU A 18 20.13 -18.56 5.61
N GLU A 19 20.57 -17.54 6.33
CA GLU A 19 19.80 -16.80 7.32
C GLU A 19 19.71 -15.35 6.83
N ALA A 20 18.50 -14.88 6.51
CA ALA A 20 18.32 -13.55 5.94
C ALA A 20 16.97 -12.94 6.32
N LEU A 21 16.96 -11.61 6.47
CA LEU A 21 15.75 -10.81 6.53
C LEU A 21 15.42 -10.32 5.12
N PHE A 22 14.14 -10.39 4.76
CA PHE A 22 13.65 -9.81 3.52
C PHE A 22 12.46 -8.88 3.80
N ARG A 23 12.27 -7.94 2.88
CA ARG A 23 11.11 -7.05 2.90
C ARG A 23 10.34 -7.28 1.62
N VAL A 24 9.05 -7.53 1.75
CA VAL A 24 8.17 -7.55 0.57
C VAL A 24 7.83 -6.11 0.25
N VAL A 25 8.17 -5.67 -0.96
CA VAL A 25 7.83 -4.33 -1.45
C VAL A 25 6.84 -4.49 -2.61
N PRO A 26 5.54 -4.70 -2.30
CA PRO A 26 4.55 -4.90 -3.35
C PRO A 26 4.25 -3.58 -4.09
N PRO A 27 3.81 -3.66 -5.36
CA PRO A 27 3.35 -2.50 -6.11
C PRO A 27 2.25 -1.74 -5.36
N SER A 28 2.19 -0.42 -5.52
CA SER A 28 1.25 0.43 -4.78
C SER A 28 -0.21 0.07 -5.03
N LEU A 29 -0.54 -0.35 -6.26
CA LEU A 29 -1.88 -0.81 -6.61
C LEU A 29 -2.35 -1.97 -5.74
N TYR A 30 -1.45 -2.92 -5.45
CA TYR A 30 -1.78 -4.09 -4.64
C TYR A 30 -2.10 -3.68 -3.20
N LEU A 31 -1.38 -2.69 -2.68
CA LEU A 31 -1.62 -2.17 -1.32
C LEU A 31 -2.92 -1.37 -1.24
N ALA A 32 -3.19 -0.53 -2.24
CA ALA A 32 -4.42 0.25 -2.29
C ALA A 32 -5.66 -0.66 -2.41
N LEU A 33 -5.59 -1.72 -3.21
CA LEU A 33 -6.65 -2.73 -3.34
C LEU A 33 -6.84 -3.57 -2.08
N ALA A 34 -5.74 -3.96 -1.42
CA ALA A 34 -5.78 -4.76 -0.19
C ALA A 34 -6.31 -4.00 1.03
N GLY A 35 -6.42 -2.67 0.95
CA GLY A 35 -6.74 -1.78 2.06
C GLY A 35 -8.06 -2.14 2.75
N THR A 36 -7.96 -2.83 3.89
CA THR A 36 -9.08 -3.40 4.67
C THR A 36 -9.22 -2.77 6.05
N GLU A 37 -8.21 -2.01 6.49
CA GLU A 37 -8.20 -1.33 7.78
C GLU A 37 -9.19 -0.16 7.78
N GLY A 38 -9.69 0.20 8.98
CA GLY A 38 -10.73 1.23 9.11
C GLY A 38 -10.32 2.60 8.53
N GLU A 39 -9.09 3.02 8.79
CA GLU A 39 -8.53 4.28 8.28
C GLU A 39 -8.40 4.27 6.74
N GLU A 40 -7.95 3.15 6.15
CA GLU A 40 -7.81 2.99 4.70
C GLU A 40 -9.17 3.05 4.00
N LYS A 41 -10.20 2.42 4.59
CA LYS A 41 -11.59 2.51 4.11
C LYS A 41 -12.13 3.93 4.19
N ALA A 42 -11.87 4.62 5.31
CA ALA A 42 -12.30 6.01 5.49
C ALA A 42 -11.63 6.95 4.48
N GLU A 43 -10.34 6.77 4.20
CA GLU A 43 -9.62 7.50 3.15
C GLU A 43 -10.23 7.24 1.77
N ARG A 44 -10.49 5.97 1.42
CA ARG A 44 -11.13 5.63 0.15
C ARG A 44 -12.49 6.30 0.00
N MET A 45 -13.33 6.24 1.03
CA MET A 45 -14.63 6.92 1.04
C MET A 45 -14.51 8.44 0.92
N ARG A 46 -13.51 9.05 1.54
CA ARG A 46 -13.23 10.48 1.40
C ARG A 46 -12.87 10.82 -0.04
N VAL A 47 -11.94 10.08 -0.65
CA VAL A 47 -11.51 10.28 -2.04
C VAL A 47 -12.70 10.14 -3.01
N MET A 48 -13.54 9.11 -2.84
CA MET A 48 -14.75 8.93 -3.65
C MET A 48 -15.69 10.14 -3.57
N ARG A 49 -15.90 10.70 -2.36
CA ARG A 49 -16.77 11.86 -2.16
C ARG A 49 -16.19 13.14 -2.74
N GLU A 50 -14.89 13.38 -2.52
CA GLU A 50 -14.20 14.59 -2.98
C GLU A 50 -14.10 14.64 -4.50
N GLN A 51 -13.88 13.49 -5.15
CA GLN A 51 -13.68 13.42 -6.60
C GLN A 51 -14.93 12.99 -7.37
N GLY A 52 -16.00 12.57 -6.67
CA GLY A 52 -17.22 12.07 -7.30
C GLY A 52 -17.00 10.82 -8.16
N CYS A 53 -16.07 9.95 -7.76
CA CYS A 53 -15.60 8.83 -8.56
C CYS A 53 -16.03 7.46 -7.99
N SER A 54 -15.90 6.42 -8.82
CA SER A 54 -16.12 5.03 -8.39
C SER A 54 -15.07 4.56 -7.37
N GLU A 55 -15.34 3.42 -6.72
CA GLU A 55 -14.38 2.82 -5.78
C GLU A 55 -13.06 2.46 -6.45
N LEU A 56 -13.11 1.91 -7.67
CA LEU A 56 -11.92 1.55 -8.43
C LEU A 56 -11.08 2.79 -8.78
N GLU A 57 -11.73 3.87 -9.25
CA GLU A 57 -11.03 5.13 -9.54
C GLU A 57 -10.42 5.73 -8.28
N ALA A 58 -11.11 5.68 -7.14
CA ALA A 58 -10.56 6.14 -5.87
C ALA A 58 -9.31 5.34 -5.46
N VAL A 59 -9.30 4.02 -5.69
CA VAL A 59 -8.12 3.17 -5.49
C VAL A 59 -6.98 3.60 -6.41
N LEU A 60 -7.24 3.93 -7.67
CA LEU A 60 -6.21 4.41 -8.60
C LEU A 60 -5.64 5.76 -8.17
N HIS A 61 -6.47 6.68 -7.67
CA HIS A 61 -5.99 7.94 -7.09
C HIS A 61 -5.10 7.71 -5.87
N ILE A 62 -5.48 6.80 -4.97
CA ILE A 62 -4.64 6.44 -3.81
C ILE A 62 -3.34 5.77 -4.26
N THR A 63 -3.40 4.92 -5.29
CA THR A 63 -2.23 4.26 -5.89
C THR A 63 -1.23 5.29 -6.40
N GLN A 64 -1.69 6.30 -7.15
CA GLN A 64 -0.84 7.35 -7.67
C GLN A 64 -0.17 8.15 -6.54
N ARG A 65 -0.92 8.52 -5.49
CA ARG A 65 -0.37 9.20 -4.30
C ARG A 65 0.70 8.34 -3.60
N LEU A 66 0.48 7.02 -3.54
CA LEU A 66 1.46 6.08 -2.98
C LEU A 66 2.72 5.98 -3.83
N ASP A 67 2.60 5.95 -5.17
CA ASP A 67 3.73 5.93 -6.08
C ASP A 67 4.58 7.21 -5.98
N GLU A 68 3.94 8.37 -5.92
CA GLU A 68 4.60 9.66 -5.67
C GLU A 68 5.34 9.64 -4.32
N ALA A 69 4.68 9.22 -3.24
CA ALA A 69 5.29 9.13 -1.91
C ALA A 69 6.46 8.11 -1.83
N ARG A 70 6.48 7.12 -2.73
CA ARG A 70 7.52 6.10 -2.85
C ARG A 70 8.63 6.48 -3.83
N GLY A 71 8.52 7.61 -4.53
CA GLY A 71 9.47 8.04 -5.55
C GLY A 71 9.47 7.15 -6.81
N ILE A 72 8.37 6.44 -7.07
CA ILE A 72 8.19 5.57 -8.25
C ILE A 72 7.08 6.07 -9.18
N GLY A 73 6.55 7.26 -8.91
CA GLY A 73 5.61 7.94 -9.79
C GLY A 73 6.23 8.29 -11.15
N PRO A 74 5.41 8.66 -12.15
CA PRO A 74 5.90 9.09 -13.45
C PRO A 74 6.93 10.22 -13.30
N ALA A 75 8.03 10.13 -14.06
CA ALA A 75 9.04 11.17 -14.09
C ALA A 75 8.41 12.46 -14.62
N THR A 76 8.31 13.46 -13.74
CA THR A 76 7.94 14.84 -14.08
C THR A 76 8.99 15.50 -14.93
#